data_AF-A0A6J6N729-F1
#
_entry.id   AF-A0A6J6N729-F1
#
_cell.length_a   1.000
_cell.length_b   1.000
_cell.length_c   1.000
_cell.angle_alpha   90.00
_cell.angle_beta   90.00
_cell.angle_gamma   90.00
#
_symmetry.space_group_name_H-M   'P 1'
#
loop_
_entity.id
_entity.type
_entity.pdbx_description
1 polymer ?
#
loop_
_entity_poly.entity_id
_entity_poly.type
_entity_poly.pdbx_seq_one_letter_code
_entity_poly.pdbx_strand_id
1 'polypeptide(L)'
;METPNPVWRKTGSDGVAMWHDHRVHWMSPKPPAPIDSIGTVLTWKVPLAIDGVATIVSGTLFLRNNASVMWWLAGLISLLAGVILSVRRRREFFAMTFFVSLAGIIVGTMEYLGLPNGAQVTPLMLMFSAGAAVAAAASLIAQRKKTASQYIAVSLNAGAGATLIVCAWFSADHVRAAYVPGVSQEWIVRMLIPALFGIGLVSMIDGVMRIVRNTTD
;
A
#
# COMPACT_ATOMS: atom_id res chain seq x y z
N MET A 1 -17.25 -22.06 34.91
CA MET A 1 -16.18 -21.63 33.99
C MET A 1 -15.87 -20.19 34.33
N GLU A 2 -14.71 -19.92 34.93
CA GLU A 2 -14.26 -18.53 35.12
C GLU A 2 -14.07 -17.89 33.75
N THR A 3 -14.65 -16.71 33.55
CA THR A 3 -14.26 -15.84 32.43
C THR A 3 -12.79 -15.52 32.59
N PRO A 4 -11.96 -15.69 31.54
CA PRO A 4 -10.54 -15.39 31.62
C PRO A 4 -10.35 -13.93 32.06
N ASN A 5 -9.52 -13.73 33.07
CA ASN A 5 -9.20 -12.38 33.55
C ASN A 5 -8.59 -11.54 32.42
N PRO A 6 -8.97 -10.25 32.29
CA PRO A 6 -8.42 -9.39 31.26
C PRO A 6 -6.90 -9.27 31.41
N VAL A 7 -6.17 -9.56 30.33
CA VAL A 7 -4.72 -9.38 30.28
C VAL A 7 -4.43 -7.94 29.89
N TRP A 8 -4.04 -7.13 30.87
CA TRP A 8 -3.68 -5.74 30.66
C TRP A 8 -2.32 -5.61 29.96
N ARG A 9 -2.27 -4.77 28.92
CA ARG A 9 -1.03 -4.44 28.20
C ARG A 9 -0.98 -2.94 27.96
N LYS A 10 0.21 -2.35 28.11
CA LYS A 10 0.45 -0.94 27.76
C LYS A 10 0.40 -0.78 26.25
N THR A 11 -0.44 0.13 25.76
CA THR A 11 -0.66 0.39 24.31
C THR A 11 -0.10 1.74 23.84
N GLY A 12 0.37 2.59 24.76
CA GLY A 12 0.95 3.91 24.46
C GLY A 12 1.66 4.49 25.68
N SER A 13 2.51 5.50 25.48
CA SER A 13 3.29 6.15 26.55
C SER A 13 3.32 7.67 26.48
N ASP A 14 2.80 8.25 25.40
CA ASP A 14 2.85 9.67 25.04
C ASP A 14 1.46 10.30 24.98
N GLY A 15 0.48 9.65 25.62
CA GLY A 15 -0.92 10.07 25.60
C GLY A 15 -1.65 9.75 24.29
N VAL A 16 -0.98 9.10 23.33
CA VAL A 16 -1.60 8.61 22.10
C VAL A 16 -1.66 7.08 22.16
N ALA A 17 -2.85 6.54 21.89
CA ALA A 17 -3.04 5.12 21.70
C ALA A 17 -3.91 4.90 20.47
N MET A 18 -3.54 3.92 19.65
CA MET A 18 -4.33 3.50 18.51
C MET A 18 -4.38 1.99 18.49
N TRP A 19 -5.53 1.45 18.15
CA TRP A 19 -5.75 0.02 18.03
C TRP A 19 -6.76 -0.23 16.92
N HIS A 20 -6.77 -1.45 16.42
CA HIS A 20 -7.78 -1.92 15.50
C HIS A 20 -8.59 -3.01 16.18
N ASP A 21 -9.91 -2.86 16.24
CA ASP A 21 -10.81 -3.84 16.86
C ASP A 21 -11.72 -4.48 15.81
N HIS A 22 -11.51 -5.75 15.53
CA HIS A 22 -12.36 -6.52 14.61
C HIS A 22 -13.73 -6.89 15.21
N ARG A 23 -13.95 -6.69 16.52
CA ARG A 23 -15.20 -7.05 17.19
C ARG A 23 -16.29 -6.02 16.97
N VAL A 24 -15.93 -4.78 16.65
CA VAL A 24 -16.88 -3.69 16.45
C VAL A 24 -17.14 -3.52 14.96
N HIS A 25 -18.26 -4.06 14.49
CA HIS A 25 -18.71 -3.91 13.11
C HIS A 25 -20.20 -3.54 13.09
N TRP A 26 -20.58 -2.71 12.12
CA TRP A 26 -21.97 -2.31 11.94
C TRP A 26 -22.78 -3.46 11.31
N MET A 27 -23.74 -4.01 12.06
CA MET A 27 -24.54 -5.17 11.63
C MET A 27 -25.89 -4.82 11.01
N SER A 28 -26.32 -3.56 11.11
CA SER A 28 -27.61 -3.15 10.54
C SER A 28 -27.47 -2.89 9.04
N PRO A 29 -28.41 -3.36 8.21
CA PRO A 29 -28.46 -2.98 6.79
C PRO A 29 -28.87 -1.52 6.59
N LYS A 30 -29.39 -0.85 7.62
CA LYS A 30 -29.73 0.57 7.59
C LYS A 30 -28.51 1.40 8.00
N PRO A 31 -28.27 2.56 7.38
CA PRO A 31 -27.23 3.47 7.84
C PRO A 31 -27.49 3.89 9.30
N PRO A 32 -26.44 4.15 10.09
CA PRO A 32 -26.62 4.74 11.41
C PRO A 32 -27.32 6.10 11.27
N ALA A 33 -28.23 6.44 12.18
CA ALA A 33 -28.97 7.70 12.13
C ALA A 33 -29.00 8.36 13.52
N PRO A 34 -28.90 9.70 13.60
CA PRO A 34 -28.66 10.66 12.50
C PRO A 34 -27.17 10.76 12.11
N ILE A 35 -26.89 11.11 10.84
CA ILE A 35 -25.56 11.48 10.34
C ILE A 35 -25.62 12.94 9.90
N ASP A 36 -24.71 13.78 10.38
CA ASP A 36 -24.62 15.18 9.96
C ASP A 36 -23.88 15.35 8.61
N SER A 37 -23.76 16.59 8.14
CA SER A 37 -23.13 16.93 6.86
C SER A 37 -21.63 16.62 6.80
N ILE A 38 -20.95 16.50 7.94
CA ILE A 38 -19.51 16.17 8.02
C ILE A 38 -19.27 14.69 8.34
N GLY A 39 -20.34 13.89 8.43
CA GLY A 39 -20.30 12.45 8.67
C GLY A 39 -20.33 12.05 10.15
N THR A 40 -20.62 12.95 11.09
CA THR A 40 -20.73 12.60 12.51
C THR A 40 -21.92 11.69 12.75
N VAL A 41 -21.66 10.54 13.35
CA VAL A 41 -22.69 9.54 13.72
C VAL A 41 -23.06 9.65 15.19
N LEU A 42 -22.06 9.77 16.07
CA LEU A 42 -22.26 9.76 17.51
C LEU A 42 -21.16 10.56 18.19
N THR A 43 -21.53 11.41 19.14
CA THR A 43 -20.59 11.94 20.13
C THR A 43 -20.83 11.22 21.45
N TRP A 44 -19.76 10.80 22.11
CA TRP A 44 -19.85 9.99 23.33
C TRP A 44 -18.96 10.56 24.43
N LYS A 45 -19.31 10.23 25.68
CA LYS A 45 -18.57 10.56 26.89
C LYS A 45 -18.55 9.35 27.81
N VAL A 46 -17.38 8.96 28.28
CA VAL A 46 -17.16 7.86 29.22
C VAL A 46 -16.49 8.44 30.46
N PRO A 47 -17.19 8.52 31.61
CA PRO A 47 -16.56 8.88 32.86
C PRO A 47 -15.71 7.70 33.37
N LEU A 48 -14.48 7.98 33.78
CA LEU A 48 -13.56 7.00 34.35
C LEU A 48 -12.60 7.67 35.34
N ALA A 49 -11.93 6.88 36.19
CA ALA A 49 -10.90 7.39 37.09
C ALA A 49 -9.51 7.10 36.51
N ILE A 50 -8.67 8.13 36.40
CA ILE A 50 -7.24 8.00 36.05
C ILE A 50 -6.46 8.36 37.30
N ASP A 51 -5.74 7.40 37.87
CA ASP A 51 -4.97 7.58 39.11
C ASP A 51 -5.81 8.22 40.25
N GLY A 52 -7.07 7.80 40.36
CA GLY A 52 -8.02 8.31 41.36
C GLY A 52 -8.70 9.64 41.01
N VAL A 53 -8.32 10.29 39.91
CA VAL A 53 -8.91 11.55 39.44
C VAL A 53 -10.07 11.27 38.49
N ALA A 54 -11.26 11.78 38.82
CA ALA A 54 -12.44 11.70 37.95
C ALA A 54 -12.18 12.43 36.62
N THR A 55 -12.20 11.67 35.53
CA THR A 55 -11.89 12.13 34.18
C THR A 55 -13.01 11.74 33.22
N ILE A 56 -13.36 12.65 32.30
CA ILE A 56 -14.31 12.35 31.23
C ILE A 56 -13.52 12.19 29.93
N VAL A 57 -13.52 10.98 29.39
CA VAL A 57 -13.02 10.74 28.02
C VAL A 57 -14.16 10.94 27.06
N SER A 58 -13.96 11.76 26.04
CA SER A 58 -14.97 12.03 25.01
C SER A 58 -14.41 11.72 23.62
N GLY A 59 -15.30 11.37 22.69
CA GLY A 59 -14.92 11.16 21.30
C GLY A 59 -16.11 11.24 20.36
N THR A 60 -15.80 11.11 19.08
CA THR A 60 -16.77 11.23 17.99
C THR A 60 -16.56 10.10 17.00
N LEU A 61 -17.66 9.42 16.65
CA LEU A 61 -17.70 8.44 15.58
C LEU A 61 -18.04 9.15 14.27
N PHE A 62 -17.20 8.97 13.25
CA PHE A 62 -17.44 9.48 11.91
C PHE A 62 -17.69 8.34 10.92
N LEU A 63 -18.71 8.50 10.08
CA LEU A 63 -18.85 7.75 8.84
C LEU A 63 -18.06 8.48 7.75
N ARG A 64 -17.10 7.79 7.13
CA ARG A 64 -16.32 8.31 6.01
C ARG A 64 -16.61 7.53 4.74
N ASN A 65 -16.76 8.25 3.64
CA ASN A 65 -16.95 7.65 2.33
C ASN A 65 -15.62 7.14 1.78
N ASN A 66 -15.68 6.08 0.99
CA ASN A 66 -14.55 5.64 0.18
C ASN A 66 -14.12 6.75 -0.77
N ALA A 67 -12.81 6.82 -1.05
CA ALA A 67 -12.30 7.70 -2.07
C ALA A 67 -12.77 7.30 -3.47
N SER A 68 -12.70 8.29 -4.37
CA SER A 68 -13.12 8.17 -5.76
C SER A 68 -12.42 7.00 -6.46
N VAL A 69 -13.15 6.27 -7.29
CA VAL A 69 -12.57 5.24 -8.17
C VAL A 69 -11.61 5.84 -9.21
N MET A 70 -11.67 7.15 -9.44
CA MET A 70 -10.81 7.88 -10.40
C MET A 70 -9.32 7.83 -10.05
N TRP A 71 -8.94 7.50 -8.82
CA TRP A 71 -7.52 7.28 -8.48
C TRP A 71 -6.86 6.19 -9.33
N TRP A 72 -7.64 5.23 -9.84
CA TRP A 72 -7.14 4.21 -10.79
C TRP A 72 -6.67 4.79 -12.13
N LEU A 73 -7.05 6.03 -12.49
CA LEU A 73 -6.52 6.70 -13.68
C LEU A 73 -4.99 6.88 -13.60
N ALA A 74 -4.42 6.99 -12.39
CA ALA A 74 -2.96 7.01 -12.22
C ALA A 74 -2.30 5.72 -12.75
N GLY A 75 -2.98 4.57 -12.61
CA GLY A 75 -2.52 3.29 -13.14
C GLY A 75 -2.61 3.23 -14.66
N LEU A 76 -3.69 3.75 -15.24
CA LEU A 76 -3.82 3.87 -16.70
C LEU A 76 -2.71 4.76 -17.28
N ILE A 77 -2.47 5.92 -16.69
CA ILE A 77 -1.41 6.84 -17.11
C ILE A 77 -0.03 6.16 -17.01
N SER A 78 0.25 5.49 -15.89
CA SER A 78 1.51 4.79 -15.66
C SER A 78 1.71 3.62 -16.63
N LEU A 79 0.64 2.89 -16.95
CA LEU A 79 0.64 1.83 -17.96
C LEU A 79 0.99 2.39 -19.34
N LEU A 80 0.30 3.45 -19.79
CA LEU A 80 0.56 4.06 -21.10
C LEU A 80 1.99 4.61 -21.19
N ALA A 81 2.46 5.30 -20.15
CA ALA A 81 3.84 5.78 -20.06
C ALA A 81 4.83 4.61 -20.09
N GLY A 82 4.55 3.54 -19.36
CA GLY A 82 5.34 2.31 -19.35
C GLY A 82 5.46 1.68 -20.73
N VAL A 83 4.36 1.54 -21.47
CA VAL A 83 4.35 0.99 -22.84
C VAL A 83 5.20 1.86 -23.78
N ILE A 84 5.03 3.19 -23.71
CA ILE A 84 5.82 4.11 -24.55
C ILE A 84 7.31 3.98 -24.23
N LEU A 85 7.67 3.93 -22.94
CA LEU A 85 9.06 3.79 -22.51
C LEU A 85 9.65 2.41 -22.85
N SER A 86 8.90 1.32 -22.70
CA SER A 86 9.40 -0.03 -23.00
C SER A 86 9.74 -0.19 -24.48
N VAL A 87 8.97 0.45 -25.36
CA VAL A 87 9.21 0.45 -26.82
C VAL A 87 10.30 1.43 -27.21
N ARG A 88 10.24 2.69 -26.77
CA ARG A 88 11.09 3.78 -27.29
C ARG A 88 12.37 4.00 -26.51
N ARG A 89 12.37 3.70 -25.20
CA ARG A 89 13.44 4.10 -24.27
C ARG A 89 13.69 3.03 -23.20
N ARG A 90 14.01 1.82 -23.64
CA ARG A 90 14.13 0.62 -22.79
C ARG A 90 15.03 0.80 -21.55
N ARG A 91 16.14 1.53 -21.66
CA ARG A 91 17.01 1.81 -20.50
C ARG A 91 16.28 2.63 -19.43
N GLU A 92 15.55 3.65 -19.85
CA GLU A 92 14.73 4.49 -18.97
C GLU A 92 13.57 3.70 -18.37
N PHE A 93 12.97 2.77 -19.13
CA PHE A 93 11.93 1.89 -18.61
C PHE A 93 12.43 1.00 -17.46
N PHE A 94 13.62 0.40 -17.59
CA PHE A 94 14.21 -0.42 -16.51
C PHE A 94 14.53 0.44 -15.28
N ALA A 95 14.99 1.67 -15.49
CA ALA A 95 15.21 2.62 -14.40
C ALA A 95 13.88 3.01 -13.73
N MET A 96 12.81 3.20 -14.51
CA MET A 96 11.47 3.50 -13.99
C MET A 96 10.96 2.39 -13.09
N THR A 97 11.08 1.11 -13.49
CA THR A 97 10.70 -0.02 -12.62
C THR A 97 11.43 0.05 -11.28
N PHE A 98 12.74 0.30 -11.29
CA PHE A 98 13.54 0.44 -10.08
C PHE A 98 13.11 1.62 -9.20
N PHE A 99 12.90 2.81 -9.77
CA PHE A 99 12.48 3.99 -9.01
C PHE A 99 11.06 3.88 -8.45
N VAL A 100 10.15 3.26 -9.19
CA VAL A 100 8.79 2.96 -8.70
C VAL A 100 8.84 1.96 -7.54
N SER A 101 9.71 0.94 -7.61
CA SER A 101 9.97 0.06 -6.46
C SER A 101 10.55 0.81 -5.25
N LEU A 102 11.49 1.75 -5.46
CA LEU A 102 12.01 2.59 -4.38
C LEU A 102 10.92 3.45 -3.73
N ALA A 103 10.01 4.03 -4.52
CA ALA A 103 8.86 4.76 -3.99
C ALA A 103 7.97 3.86 -3.12
N GLY A 104 7.75 2.61 -3.54
CA GLY A 104 7.06 1.59 -2.75
C GLY A 104 7.73 1.28 -1.41
N ILE A 105 9.08 1.23 -1.37
CA ILE A 105 9.83 1.05 -0.12
C ILE A 105 9.61 2.24 0.82
N ILE A 106 9.71 3.47 0.30
CA ILE A 106 9.55 4.69 1.10
C ILE A 106 8.14 4.73 1.70
N VAL A 107 7.11 4.57 0.87
CA VAL A 107 5.72 4.65 1.32
C VAL A 107 5.36 3.48 2.24
N GLY A 108 5.80 2.25 1.94
CA GLY A 108 5.60 1.12 2.83
C GLY A 108 6.31 1.27 4.18
N THR A 109 7.46 1.97 4.22
CA THR A 109 8.12 2.33 5.47
C THR A 109 7.34 3.37 6.25
N MET A 110 6.76 4.37 5.56
CA MET A 110 5.88 5.36 6.19
C MET A 110 4.62 4.70 6.76
N GLU A 111 3.95 3.80 6.03
CA GLU A 111 2.80 3.03 6.52
C GLU A 111 3.15 2.25 7.80
N TYR A 112 4.34 1.64 7.86
CA TYR A 112 4.76 0.83 9.01
C TYR A 112 5.17 1.70 10.22
N LEU A 113 6.04 2.70 10.01
CA LEU A 113 6.58 3.54 11.08
C LEU A 113 5.61 4.63 11.54
N GLY A 114 4.62 4.98 10.72
CA GLY A 114 3.58 5.94 11.06
C GLY A 114 2.54 5.41 12.06
N LEU A 115 2.66 4.15 12.47
CA LEU A 115 1.76 3.48 13.39
C LEU A 115 2.49 3.17 14.71
N PRO A 116 1.88 3.42 15.89
CA PRO A 116 2.45 3.04 17.17
C PRO A 116 2.57 1.51 17.30
N ASN A 117 3.48 1.07 18.18
CA ASN A 117 3.70 -0.35 18.45
C ASN A 117 2.39 -1.04 18.86
N GLY A 118 2.05 -2.15 18.19
CA GLY A 118 0.81 -2.89 18.39
C GLY A 118 -0.34 -2.49 17.47
N ALA A 119 -0.24 -1.36 16.75
CA ALA A 119 -1.18 -0.97 15.69
C ALA A 119 -0.62 -1.15 14.27
N GLN A 120 0.64 -1.58 14.15
CA GLN A 120 1.32 -1.77 12.88
C GLN A 120 0.64 -2.83 12.01
N VAL A 121 0.46 -2.51 10.74
CA VAL A 121 -0.02 -3.44 9.72
C VAL A 121 1.13 -4.28 9.18
N THR A 122 0.82 -5.45 8.60
CA THR A 122 1.80 -6.23 7.84
C THR A 122 2.39 -5.35 6.74
N PRO A 123 3.72 -5.15 6.67
CA PRO A 123 4.33 -4.15 5.79
C PRO A 123 4.47 -4.68 4.35
N LEU A 124 3.35 -5.08 3.74
CA LEU A 124 3.31 -5.74 2.43
C LEU A 124 3.94 -4.86 1.34
N MET A 125 3.61 -3.57 1.31
CA MET A 125 4.16 -2.65 0.31
C MET A 125 5.69 -2.55 0.41
N LEU A 126 6.23 -2.44 1.63
CA LEU A 126 7.67 -2.45 1.88
C LEU A 126 8.31 -3.76 1.42
N MET A 127 7.76 -4.91 1.84
CA MET A 127 8.34 -6.23 1.55
C MET A 127 8.40 -6.53 0.05
N PHE A 128 7.27 -6.37 -0.66
CA PHE A 128 7.22 -6.64 -2.09
C PHE A 128 8.00 -5.61 -2.90
N SER A 129 7.95 -4.32 -2.52
CA SER A 129 8.71 -3.29 -3.23
C SER A 129 10.22 -3.42 -3.01
N ALA A 130 10.67 -3.89 -1.84
CA ALA A 130 12.07 -4.24 -1.60
C ALA A 130 12.53 -5.38 -2.50
N GLY A 131 11.74 -6.45 -2.61
CA GLY A 131 12.03 -7.56 -3.53
C GLY A 131 12.09 -7.09 -4.99
N ALA A 132 11.12 -6.27 -5.42
CA ALA A 132 11.09 -5.70 -6.76
C ALA A 132 12.30 -4.78 -7.03
N ALA A 133 12.70 -3.94 -6.07
CA ALA A 133 13.85 -3.06 -6.20
C ALA A 133 15.16 -3.84 -6.36
N VAL A 134 15.35 -4.92 -5.60
CA VAL A 134 16.53 -5.79 -5.73
C VAL A 134 16.57 -6.44 -7.12
N ALA A 135 15.44 -7.00 -7.59
CA ALA A 135 15.36 -7.58 -8.92
C ALA A 135 15.58 -6.55 -10.04
N ALA A 136 15.00 -5.35 -9.92
CA ALA A 136 15.17 -4.26 -10.87
C ALA A 136 16.60 -3.69 -10.88
N ALA A 137 17.25 -3.57 -9.73
CA ALA A 137 18.66 -3.18 -9.63
C ALA A 137 19.58 -4.21 -10.29
N ALA A 138 19.36 -5.50 -10.01
CA ALA A 138 20.09 -6.58 -10.64
C ALA A 138 19.88 -6.58 -12.18
N SER A 139 18.66 -6.29 -12.63
CA SER A 139 18.33 -6.12 -14.05
C SER A 139 19.11 -4.96 -14.70
N LEU A 140 19.17 -3.79 -14.05
CA LEU A 140 19.96 -2.64 -14.52
C LEU A 140 21.45 -2.95 -14.61
N ILE A 141 22.01 -3.69 -13.66
CA ILE A 141 23.41 -4.12 -13.67
C ILE A 141 23.65 -5.11 -14.82
N ALA A 142 22.75 -6.09 -14.98
CA ALA A 142 22.84 -7.09 -16.06
C ALA A 142 22.73 -6.46 -17.46
N GLN A 143 21.96 -5.38 -17.61
CA GLN A 143 21.82 -4.65 -18.87
C GLN A 143 23.12 -3.98 -19.34
N ARG A 144 24.06 -3.70 -18.43
CA ARG A 144 25.37 -3.10 -18.77
C ARG A 144 26.37 -4.11 -19.32
N LYS A 145 26.10 -5.42 -19.19
CA LYS A 145 27.01 -6.51 -19.60
C LYS A 145 26.70 -6.98 -21.05
N LYS A 146 27.61 -7.80 -21.64
CA LYS A 146 27.51 -8.32 -23.03
C LYS A 146 26.17 -9.01 -23.34
N THR A 147 25.87 -9.21 -24.62
CA THR A 147 24.59 -9.68 -25.19
C THR A 147 23.96 -10.89 -24.48
N ALA A 148 24.74 -11.89 -24.04
CA ALA A 148 24.24 -13.05 -23.30
C ALA A 148 23.54 -12.69 -21.96
N SER A 149 23.91 -11.56 -21.35
CA SER A 149 23.32 -11.05 -20.10
C SER A 149 21.97 -10.34 -20.32
N GLN A 150 21.53 -10.13 -21.56
CA GLN A 150 20.26 -9.46 -21.83
C GLN A 150 19.04 -10.30 -21.47
N TYR A 151 19.10 -11.62 -21.63
CA TYR A 151 18.01 -12.51 -21.19
C TYR A 151 17.80 -12.42 -19.68
N ILE A 152 18.90 -12.47 -18.93
CA ILE A 152 18.88 -12.31 -17.47
C ILE A 152 18.28 -10.97 -17.08
N ALA A 153 18.70 -9.88 -17.72
CA ALA A 153 18.15 -8.54 -17.44
C ALA A 153 16.63 -8.48 -17.70
N VAL A 154 16.16 -9.06 -18.80
CA VAL A 154 14.73 -9.09 -19.15
C VAL A 154 13.94 -9.91 -18.14
N SER A 155 14.40 -11.11 -17.81
CA SER A 155 13.74 -12.00 -16.83
C SER A 155 13.67 -11.37 -15.45
N LEU A 156 14.74 -10.71 -15.00
CA LEU A 156 14.76 -10.00 -13.71
C LEU A 156 13.79 -8.82 -13.68
N ASN A 157 13.69 -8.04 -14.77
CA ASN A 157 12.73 -6.94 -14.86
C ASN A 157 11.29 -7.44 -14.90
N ALA A 158 11.02 -8.55 -15.62
CA ALA A 158 9.72 -9.21 -15.59
C ALA A 158 9.35 -9.71 -14.18
N GLY A 159 10.31 -10.32 -13.48
CA GLY A 159 10.16 -10.73 -12.09
C GLY A 159 9.82 -9.55 -11.17
N ALA A 160 10.57 -8.45 -11.26
CA ALA A 160 10.26 -7.21 -10.54
C ALA A 160 8.84 -6.72 -10.85
N GLY A 161 8.44 -6.76 -12.13
CA GLY A 161 7.10 -6.39 -12.56
C GLY A 161 6.00 -7.24 -11.92
N ALA A 162 6.17 -8.57 -11.92
CA ALA A 162 5.24 -9.49 -11.27
C ALA A 162 5.14 -9.22 -9.76
N THR A 163 6.25 -8.96 -9.09
CA THR A 163 6.26 -8.60 -7.67
C THR A 163 5.49 -7.29 -7.39
N LEU A 164 5.61 -6.28 -8.27
CA LEU A 164 4.85 -5.03 -8.16
C LEU A 164 3.35 -5.23 -8.37
N ILE A 165 2.94 -6.12 -9.28
CA ILE A 165 1.53 -6.47 -9.49
C ILE A 165 0.96 -7.11 -8.21
N VAL A 166 1.68 -8.07 -7.62
CA VAL A 166 1.27 -8.73 -6.36
C VAL A 166 1.17 -7.72 -5.22
N CYS A 167 2.14 -6.81 -5.11
CA CYS A 167 2.11 -5.70 -4.16
C CYS A 167 0.83 -4.86 -4.31
N ALA A 168 0.54 -4.43 -5.53
CA ALA A 168 -0.61 -3.59 -5.82
C ALA A 168 -1.93 -4.33 -5.60
N TRP A 169 -1.99 -5.63 -5.91
CA TRP A 169 -3.16 -6.48 -5.67
C TRP A 169 -3.51 -6.56 -4.19
N PHE A 170 -2.54 -6.91 -3.33
CA PHE A 170 -2.77 -7.01 -1.89
C PHE A 170 -3.03 -5.67 -1.22
N SER A 171 -2.63 -4.56 -1.86
CA SER A 171 -2.84 -3.21 -1.32
C SER A 171 -4.02 -2.49 -1.99
N ALA A 172 -4.76 -3.13 -2.91
CA ALA A 172 -5.71 -2.47 -3.80
C ALA A 172 -6.81 -1.69 -3.04
N ASP A 173 -7.24 -2.20 -1.88
CA ASP A 173 -8.25 -1.55 -1.05
C ASP A 173 -7.78 -0.18 -0.53
N HIS A 174 -6.48 0.03 -0.31
CA HIS A 174 -5.93 1.32 0.15
C HIS A 174 -6.19 2.44 -0.86
N VAL A 175 -6.36 2.14 -2.15
CA VAL A 175 -6.65 3.14 -3.19
C VAL A 175 -7.99 3.84 -2.90
N ARG A 176 -8.96 3.11 -2.34
CA ARG A 176 -10.31 3.61 -2.11
C ARG A 176 -10.70 3.70 -0.64
N ALA A 177 -9.94 3.09 0.27
CA ALA A 177 -10.20 3.15 1.70
C ALA A 177 -10.32 4.61 2.15
N ALA A 178 -11.26 4.87 3.05
CA ALA A 178 -11.48 6.20 3.61
C ALA A 178 -10.31 6.72 4.46
N TYR A 179 -9.46 5.80 4.91
CA TYR A 179 -8.24 6.04 5.68
C TYR A 179 -7.18 5.04 5.24
N VAL A 180 -5.93 5.48 5.14
CA VAL A 180 -4.78 4.61 4.87
C VAL A 180 -3.89 4.55 6.12
N PRO A 181 -3.65 3.37 6.70
CA PRO A 181 -2.85 3.24 7.92
C PRO A 181 -1.44 3.84 7.80
N GLY A 182 -1.07 4.72 8.73
CA GLY A 182 0.30 5.20 8.90
C GLY A 182 0.71 6.33 7.95
N VAL A 183 -0.17 6.77 7.04
CA VAL A 183 0.13 7.84 6.09
C VAL A 183 -0.92 8.94 6.18
N SER A 184 -0.50 10.14 6.61
CA SER A 184 -1.39 11.31 6.73
C SER A 184 -1.80 11.89 5.37
N GLN A 185 -0.98 11.70 4.34
CA GLN A 185 -1.23 12.15 2.97
C GLN A 185 -1.64 10.97 2.09
N GLU A 186 -2.88 10.55 2.23
CA GLU A 186 -3.43 9.35 1.57
C GLU A 186 -3.28 9.37 0.03
N TRP A 187 -3.31 10.56 -0.58
CA TRP A 187 -3.16 10.72 -2.04
C TRP A 187 -1.87 10.08 -2.58
N ILE A 188 -0.81 10.03 -1.78
CA ILE A 188 0.47 9.39 -2.15
C ILE A 188 0.24 7.91 -2.42
N VAL A 189 -0.44 7.22 -1.51
CA VAL A 189 -0.74 5.78 -1.62
C VAL A 189 -1.74 5.52 -2.77
N ARG A 190 -2.73 6.40 -2.91
CA ARG A 190 -3.75 6.32 -3.97
C ARG A 190 -3.18 6.50 -5.37
N MET A 191 -2.08 7.24 -5.53
CA MET A 191 -1.35 7.37 -6.79
C MET A 191 -0.36 6.21 -6.99
N LEU A 192 0.35 5.84 -5.94
CA LEU A 192 1.44 4.88 -6.02
C LEU A 192 0.95 3.47 -6.34
N ILE A 193 -0.09 2.97 -5.67
CA ILE A 193 -0.57 1.60 -5.88
C ILE A 193 -1.01 1.35 -7.33
N PRO A 194 -1.84 2.21 -7.96
CA PRO A 194 -2.14 2.08 -9.38
C PRO A 194 -0.90 2.19 -10.27
N ALA A 195 0.07 3.05 -9.92
CA ALA A 195 1.31 3.18 -10.68
C ALA A 195 2.18 1.91 -10.61
N LEU A 196 2.30 1.29 -9.43
CA LEU A 196 2.96 0.00 -9.23
C LEU A 196 2.31 -1.07 -10.12
N PHE A 197 0.98 -1.12 -10.17
CA PHE A 197 0.24 -2.03 -11.03
C PHE A 197 0.53 -1.78 -12.52
N GLY A 198 0.40 -0.53 -12.98
CA GLY A 198 0.58 -0.16 -14.38
C GLY A 198 2.00 -0.46 -14.90
N ILE A 199 3.03 -0.02 -14.16
CA ILE A 199 4.43 -0.29 -14.50
C ILE A 199 4.76 -1.77 -14.38
N GLY A 200 4.27 -2.43 -13.32
CA GLY A 200 4.49 -3.85 -13.09
C GLY A 200 3.93 -4.71 -14.23
N LEU A 201 2.71 -4.40 -14.70
CA LEU A 201 2.07 -5.09 -15.81
C LEU A 201 2.87 -4.96 -17.10
N VAL A 202 3.30 -3.75 -17.46
CA VAL A 202 4.14 -3.55 -18.65
C VAL A 202 5.47 -4.30 -18.51
N SER A 203 6.10 -4.25 -17.34
CA SER A 203 7.40 -4.87 -17.10
C SER A 203 7.34 -6.39 -17.25
N MET A 204 6.28 -7.00 -16.72
CA MET A 204 6.02 -8.43 -16.85
C MET A 204 5.75 -8.82 -18.31
N ILE A 205 4.83 -8.13 -18.99
CA ILE A 205 4.43 -8.46 -20.37
C ILE A 205 5.58 -8.24 -21.35
N ASP A 206 6.24 -7.08 -21.31
CA ASP A 206 7.38 -6.77 -22.18
C ASP A 206 8.48 -7.82 -22.03
N GLY A 207 8.76 -8.24 -20.79
CA GLY A 207 9.79 -9.23 -20.55
C GLY A 207 9.43 -10.63 -21.05
N VAL A 208 8.21 -11.10 -20.77
CA VAL A 208 7.72 -12.41 -21.29
C VAL A 208 7.72 -12.41 -22.82
N MET A 209 7.17 -11.38 -23.45
CA MET A 209 7.07 -11.31 -24.91
C MET A 209 8.44 -11.34 -25.60
N ARG A 210 9.46 -10.71 -25.02
CA ARG A 210 10.83 -10.72 -25.56
C ARG A 210 11.53 -12.05 -25.36
N ILE A 211 11.31 -12.70 -24.22
CA ILE A 211 11.85 -14.05 -23.97
C ILE A 211 11.29 -15.01 -25.01
N VAL A 212 9.96 -15.00 -25.21
CA VAL A 212 9.29 -15.90 -26.17
C VAL A 212 9.76 -15.65 -27.60
N ARG A 213 9.81 -14.40 -28.08
CA ARG A 213 10.25 -14.09 -29.45
C ARG A 213 11.68 -14.53 -29.73
N ASN A 214 12.56 -14.37 -28.75
CA ASN A 214 13.96 -14.74 -28.91
C ASN A 214 14.22 -16.25 -28.79
N THR A 215 13.25 -17.04 -28.29
CA THR A 215 13.34 -18.51 -28.27
C THR A 215 12.82 -19.17 -29.54
N THR A 216 12.11 -18.41 -30.39
CA THR A 216 11.53 -18.89 -31.65
C THR A 216 12.40 -18.58 -32.88
N ASP A 217 13.47 -17.81 -32.71
CA ASP A 217 14.50 -17.51 -33.71
C ASP A 217 15.76 -18.36 -33.46
#